data_AF-A0A1R1ANH7-F1
#
_entry.id   AF-A0A1R1ANH7-F1
#
_cell.length_a   1.000
_cell.length_b   1.000
_cell.length_c   1.000
_cell.angle_alpha   90.00
_cell.angle_beta   90.00
_cell.angle_gamma   90.00
#
_symmetry.space_group_name_H-M   'P 1'
#
loop_
_entity.id
_entity.type
_entity.pdbx_description
1 polymer ?
#
loop_
_entity_poly.entity_id
_entity_poly.type
_entity_poly.pdbx_seq_one_letter_code
_entity_poly.pdbx_strand_id
1 'polypeptide(L)'
;MKKRLSMMLLGLAVFASACSGGNNGGNSNAGGATNATNAPKEPAAEQVTLKLSTWQTDGKAKWTEVISAFEEKHPNIKVELDLLNEKGDSIASMQKLDLMAASNDQLDIIELPYTNYSQRADIGLLEPLDSYIEKDGYKYEDEYLVDTKVNDKIYALPSSMQRWFVLLNKEMLDEAGLPVPTDWTWKEFMEYAQKLTKGEGTTKRYGAYLHNWPDYFQLQMMSKPSENTFLKADGTSNATDPVLKANLEMMKKMMYEDKSANMYEDIISQKLAYRNQYFNGLAAMLPMGDWMVAESGGTDAIPANFVTAFAPLPKLDGESKHYSPVQPTYMGVAAKSKNKEAAYTFVRWYTSEGLAVSGRVFSGWAKSDSSKLIDTIVAAAKDPSKIDVESLKYTMSTTVPGNAPVPAKYADEAKNTVIPEAELYILGKQDVDTTIANIDKNIAEVVKNNGN
;
A
#
# COMPACT_ATOMS: atom_id res chain seq x y z
N MET A 1 47.92 11.35 17.12
CA MET A 1 49.28 11.37 16.55
C MET A 1 49.43 10.13 15.66
N LYS A 2 49.22 10.28 14.35
CA LYS A 2 50.25 10.28 13.30
C LYS A 2 51.17 9.04 13.29
N LYS A 3 50.94 8.13 12.34
CA LYS A 3 51.82 7.80 11.18
C LYS A 3 51.27 6.54 10.48
N ARG A 4 50.75 6.65 9.24
CA ARG A 4 51.46 6.63 7.93
C ARG A 4 51.97 5.22 7.60
N LEU A 5 51.36 4.51 6.64
CA LEU A 5 51.54 4.61 5.17
C LEU A 5 52.80 3.87 4.70
N SER A 6 52.63 2.84 3.87
CA SER A 6 53.53 2.56 2.74
C SER A 6 52.84 1.72 1.67
N MET A 7 52.61 2.36 0.52
CA MET A 7 52.46 1.75 -0.80
C MET A 7 53.75 1.02 -1.18
N MET A 8 53.64 -0.04 -1.98
CA MET A 8 54.62 -0.29 -3.04
C MET A 8 53.94 -0.93 -4.26
N LEU A 9 54.21 -0.32 -5.41
CA LEU A 9 53.71 -0.57 -6.76
C LEU A 9 54.72 -1.43 -7.55
N LEU A 10 54.32 -1.82 -8.77
CA LEU A 10 55.06 -2.52 -9.86
C LEU A 10 55.20 -4.04 -9.69
N GLY A 11 54.97 -4.89 -10.69
CA GLY A 11 54.71 -4.70 -12.12
C GLY A 11 55.33 -5.87 -12.92
N LEU A 12 54.80 -6.08 -14.13
CA LEU A 12 55.29 -6.89 -15.26
C LEU A 12 54.93 -8.38 -15.38
N ALA A 13 54.30 -8.65 -16.53
CA ALA A 13 54.07 -9.94 -17.19
C ALA A 13 55.32 -10.46 -17.92
N VAL A 14 55.34 -11.75 -18.27
CA VAL A 14 55.53 -12.29 -19.65
C VAL A 14 55.57 -13.83 -19.64
N PHE A 15 54.92 -14.38 -20.68
CA PHE A 15 54.85 -15.74 -21.26
C PHE A 15 56.03 -16.72 -21.08
N ALA A 16 55.72 -18.03 -20.99
CA ALA A 16 55.79 -19.00 -22.11
C ALA A 16 56.05 -20.45 -21.65
N SER A 17 55.15 -21.34 -22.09
CA SER A 17 55.37 -22.67 -22.70
C SER A 17 56.16 -23.80 -22.01
N ALA A 18 55.44 -24.92 -21.92
CA ALA A 18 55.78 -26.27 -22.41
C ALA A 18 56.66 -27.20 -21.57
N CYS A 19 56.08 -28.38 -21.27
CA CYS A 19 56.58 -29.76 -21.45
C CYS A 19 55.68 -30.69 -20.60
N SER A 20 55.38 -31.96 -20.89
CA SER A 20 55.60 -32.85 -22.03
C SER A 20 55.00 -34.23 -21.67
N GLY A 21 54.65 -35.04 -22.68
CA GLY A 21 54.59 -36.52 -22.64
C GLY A 21 53.23 -37.09 -22.22
N GLY A 22 52.52 -37.92 -23.01
CA GLY A 22 52.91 -39.02 -23.92
C GLY A 22 52.14 -40.27 -23.40
N ASN A 23 51.61 -41.24 -24.14
CA ASN A 23 51.74 -41.71 -25.52
C ASN A 23 50.69 -42.83 -25.78
N ASN A 24 50.46 -43.18 -27.06
CA ASN A 24 49.81 -44.37 -27.64
C ASN A 24 48.27 -44.52 -27.56
N GLY A 25 47.53 -44.81 -28.63
CA GLY A 25 47.85 -45.07 -30.04
C GLY A 25 46.64 -45.66 -30.78
N GLY A 26 46.65 -45.63 -32.12
CA GLY A 26 45.86 -46.59 -32.94
C GLY A 26 44.71 -46.03 -33.80
N ASN A 27 45.10 -45.43 -34.93
CA ASN A 27 44.38 -45.12 -36.17
C ASN A 27 43.33 -46.15 -36.69
N SER A 28 42.15 -45.68 -37.14
CA SER A 28 41.60 -46.01 -38.49
C SER A 28 40.29 -45.27 -38.82
N ASN A 29 40.26 -44.79 -40.07
CA ASN A 29 39.35 -43.90 -40.77
C ASN A 29 38.11 -44.62 -41.34
N ALA A 30 36.93 -43.98 -41.37
CA ALA A 30 35.94 -44.06 -42.48
C ALA A 30 34.66 -43.24 -42.17
N GLY A 31 34.21 -42.47 -43.16
CA GLY A 31 33.17 -41.45 -43.06
C GLY A 31 31.73 -41.94 -42.97
N GLY A 32 30.88 -41.04 -42.47
CA GLY A 32 29.42 -41.13 -42.49
C GLY A 32 28.84 -39.72 -42.40
N ALA A 33 28.18 -39.30 -43.48
CA ALA A 33 27.73 -37.95 -43.73
C ALA A 33 26.54 -37.50 -42.84
N THR A 34 26.61 -36.21 -42.51
CA THR A 34 25.54 -35.22 -42.26
C THR A 34 24.09 -35.62 -42.57
N ASN A 35 23.20 -35.36 -41.61
CA ASN A 35 22.00 -34.53 -41.79
C ASN A 35 21.30 -34.30 -40.44
N ALA A 36 21.72 -33.26 -39.71
CA ALA A 36 20.90 -32.64 -38.67
C ALA A 36 20.22 -31.42 -39.31
N THR A 37 18.91 -31.54 -39.49
CA THR A 37 18.00 -30.51 -39.98
C THR A 37 18.10 -29.24 -39.13
N ASN A 38 18.60 -28.16 -39.73
CA ASN A 38 18.44 -26.80 -39.22
C ASN A 38 16.96 -26.41 -39.33
N ALA A 39 16.20 -26.58 -38.25
CA ALA A 39 14.96 -25.86 -38.08
C ALA A 39 15.29 -24.36 -37.94
N PRO A 40 14.54 -23.44 -38.58
CA PRO A 40 14.76 -22.00 -38.39
C PRO A 40 14.52 -21.67 -36.92
N LYS A 41 15.56 -21.20 -36.24
CA LYS A 41 15.42 -20.60 -34.91
C LYS A 41 14.70 -19.28 -35.14
N GLU A 42 13.46 -19.21 -34.69
CA GLU A 42 12.66 -17.98 -34.62
C GLU A 42 13.54 -16.88 -33.99
N PRO A 43 13.62 -15.68 -34.58
CA PRO A 43 14.48 -14.62 -34.04
C PRO A 43 14.08 -14.37 -32.60
N ALA A 44 15.03 -14.51 -31.68
CA ALA A 44 14.81 -14.25 -30.28
C ALA A 44 14.27 -12.82 -30.16
N ALA A 45 13.07 -12.67 -29.60
CA ALA A 45 12.49 -11.37 -29.31
C ALA A 45 13.52 -10.51 -28.56
N GLU A 46 13.67 -9.25 -28.96
CA GLU A 46 14.60 -8.32 -28.31
C GLU A 46 14.31 -8.29 -26.80
N GLN A 47 15.35 -8.46 -25.99
CA GLN A 47 15.22 -8.47 -24.54
C GLN A 47 15.00 -7.03 -24.05
N VAL A 48 13.90 -6.81 -23.34
CA VAL A 48 13.53 -5.50 -22.79
C VAL A 48 13.70 -5.52 -21.28
N THR A 49 14.32 -4.49 -20.70
CA THR A 49 14.38 -4.29 -19.25
C THR A 49 13.53 -3.10 -18.85
N LEU A 50 12.53 -3.33 -17.99
CA LEU A 50 11.61 -2.35 -17.45
C LEU A 50 12.03 -1.95 -16.04
N LYS A 51 11.83 -0.68 -15.68
CA LYS A 51 11.89 -0.22 -14.29
C LYS A 51 10.51 -0.09 -13.66
N LEU A 52 10.33 -0.76 -12.52
CA LEU A 52 9.15 -0.67 -11.66
C LEU A 52 9.44 0.26 -10.48
N SER A 53 8.91 1.47 -10.51
CA SER A 53 9.06 2.45 -9.41
C SER A 53 7.92 2.32 -8.40
N THR A 54 8.26 2.01 -7.14
CA THR A 54 7.30 1.78 -6.04
C THR A 54 7.80 2.35 -4.70
N TRP A 55 6.86 2.68 -3.80
CA TRP A 55 7.17 3.00 -2.39
C TRP A 55 7.12 1.79 -1.47
N GLN A 56 6.62 0.64 -1.89
CA GLN A 56 6.38 -0.50 -1.00
C GLN A 56 7.66 -1.28 -0.70
N THR A 57 8.20 -1.13 0.51
CA THR A 57 9.50 -1.69 0.93
C THR A 57 9.41 -3.01 1.66
N ASP A 58 8.35 -3.17 2.44
CA ASP A 58 7.96 -4.37 3.16
C ASP A 58 7.73 -5.60 2.24
N GLY A 59 7.72 -5.36 0.92
CA GLY A 59 7.56 -6.35 -0.11
C GLY A 59 8.80 -6.71 -0.90
N LYS A 60 10.03 -6.29 -0.59
CA LYS A 60 11.18 -6.56 -1.51
C LYS A 60 11.31 -8.04 -1.90
N ALA A 61 11.18 -8.97 -0.94
CA ALA A 61 11.17 -10.41 -1.23
C ALA A 61 9.93 -10.84 -2.04
N LYS A 62 8.76 -10.27 -1.77
CA LYS A 62 7.51 -10.53 -2.49
C LYS A 62 7.49 -9.96 -3.90
N TRP A 63 8.08 -8.78 -4.11
CA TRP A 63 8.32 -8.22 -5.43
C TRP A 63 9.27 -9.10 -6.22
N THR A 64 10.31 -9.66 -5.61
CA THR A 64 11.16 -10.66 -6.26
C THR A 64 10.36 -11.89 -6.71
N GLU A 65 9.46 -12.42 -5.86
CA GLU A 65 8.58 -13.55 -6.22
C GLU A 65 7.63 -13.19 -7.38
N VAL A 66 6.95 -12.04 -7.29
CA VAL A 66 6.04 -11.51 -8.32
C VAL A 66 6.77 -11.30 -9.64
N ILE A 67 7.92 -10.63 -9.62
CA ILE A 67 8.75 -10.38 -10.80
C ILE A 67 9.22 -11.70 -11.40
N SER A 68 9.67 -12.65 -10.58
CA SER A 68 10.09 -13.97 -11.08
C SER A 68 8.94 -14.71 -11.77
N ALA A 69 7.75 -14.70 -11.17
CA ALA A 69 6.56 -15.32 -11.76
C ALA A 69 6.14 -14.65 -13.09
N PHE A 70 6.32 -13.33 -13.20
CA PHE A 70 6.13 -12.62 -14.46
C PHE A 70 7.16 -13.02 -15.51
N GLU A 71 8.44 -12.98 -15.16
CA GLU A 71 9.55 -13.27 -16.09
C GLU A 71 9.52 -14.73 -16.59
N GLU A 72 8.99 -15.67 -15.81
CA GLU A 72 8.76 -17.05 -16.26
C GLU A 72 7.73 -17.12 -17.39
N LYS A 73 6.65 -16.32 -17.29
CA LYS A 73 5.61 -16.22 -18.33
C LYS A 73 6.04 -15.34 -19.52
N HIS A 74 6.95 -14.39 -19.29
CA HIS A 74 7.41 -13.40 -20.26
C HIS A 74 8.95 -13.35 -20.32
N PRO A 75 9.61 -14.39 -20.85
CA PRO A 75 11.08 -14.54 -20.76
C PRO A 75 11.88 -13.44 -21.49
N ASN A 76 11.24 -12.71 -22.41
CA ASN A 76 11.82 -11.58 -23.14
C ASN A 76 11.71 -10.24 -22.40
N ILE A 77 10.98 -10.18 -21.29
CA ILE A 77 10.78 -8.96 -20.49
C ILE A 77 11.44 -9.17 -19.13
N LYS A 78 12.34 -8.28 -18.75
CA LYS A 78 12.98 -8.22 -17.43
C LYS A 78 12.44 -7.03 -16.65
N VAL A 79 12.30 -7.18 -15.33
CA VAL A 79 11.79 -6.11 -14.47
C VAL A 79 12.75 -5.84 -13.33
N GLU A 80 13.27 -4.62 -13.29
CA GLU A 80 14.08 -4.12 -12.19
C GLU A 80 13.21 -3.32 -11.21
N LEU A 81 13.29 -3.69 -9.93
CA LEU A 81 12.60 -2.98 -8.86
C LEU A 81 13.37 -1.71 -8.47
N ASP A 82 12.72 -0.56 -8.58
CA ASP A 82 13.21 0.73 -8.13
C ASP A 82 12.42 1.21 -6.90
N LEU A 83 13.03 1.03 -5.72
CA LEU A 83 12.45 1.52 -4.48
C LEU A 83 12.66 3.04 -4.38
N LEU A 84 11.56 3.78 -4.43
CA LEU A 84 11.59 5.24 -4.36
C LEU A 84 12.00 5.71 -2.96
N ASN A 85 11.67 4.95 -1.92
CA ASN A 85 12.06 5.24 -0.54
C ASN A 85 12.28 3.96 0.23
N GLU A 86 13.45 3.78 0.86
CA GLU A 86 13.81 2.57 1.62
C GLU A 86 12.98 2.35 2.91
N LYS A 87 12.19 3.35 3.34
CA LYS A 87 11.37 3.27 4.56
C LYS A 87 9.88 3.10 4.31
N GLY A 88 9.44 3.03 3.06
CA GLY A 88 8.01 2.85 2.76
C GLY A 88 7.20 4.15 2.79
N ASP A 89 7.86 5.30 2.86
CA ASP A 89 7.20 6.61 2.91
C ASP A 89 6.68 6.99 1.52
N SER A 90 5.36 6.93 1.33
CA SER A 90 4.72 7.25 0.06
C SER A 90 4.88 8.72 -0.33
N ILE A 91 4.86 9.65 0.63
CA ILE A 91 4.98 11.09 0.36
C ILE A 91 6.38 11.39 -0.20
N ALA A 92 7.42 10.93 0.50
CA ALA A 92 8.80 11.11 0.04
C ALA A 92 9.07 10.37 -1.29
N SER A 93 8.41 9.23 -1.50
CA SER A 93 8.51 8.47 -2.75
C SER A 93 7.92 9.25 -3.93
N MET A 94 6.75 9.85 -3.76
CA MET A 94 6.10 10.64 -4.80
C MET A 94 6.91 11.88 -5.17
N GLN A 95 7.56 12.54 -4.21
CA GLN A 95 8.50 13.64 -4.48
C GLN A 95 9.72 13.19 -5.29
N LYS A 96 10.30 12.02 -4.96
CA LYS A 96 11.41 11.45 -5.74
C LYS A 96 10.97 11.09 -7.15
N LEU A 97 9.79 10.50 -7.32
CA LEU A 97 9.21 10.18 -8.62
C LEU A 97 9.07 11.43 -9.50
N ASP A 98 8.57 12.53 -8.95
CA ASP A 98 8.41 13.79 -9.69
C ASP A 98 9.77 14.38 -10.11
N LEU A 99 10.79 14.29 -9.23
CA LEU A 99 12.15 14.71 -9.56
C LEU A 99 12.77 13.85 -10.67
N MET A 100 12.56 12.53 -10.63
CA MET A 100 13.01 11.61 -11.67
C MET A 100 12.34 11.92 -13.01
N ALA A 101 11.03 12.16 -13.00
CA ALA A 101 10.27 12.54 -14.19
C ALA A 101 10.74 13.88 -14.79
N ALA A 102 11.04 14.87 -13.94
CA ALA A 102 11.58 16.16 -14.35
C ALA A 102 13.02 16.05 -14.90
N SER A 103 13.82 15.13 -14.33
CA SER A 103 15.20 14.86 -14.76
C SER A 103 15.30 13.94 -15.98
N ASN A 104 14.16 13.47 -16.49
CA ASN A 104 14.07 12.56 -17.64
C ASN A 104 14.75 11.21 -17.38
N ASP A 105 14.76 10.76 -16.12
CA ASP A 105 15.19 9.43 -15.74
C ASP A 105 14.31 8.36 -16.40
N GLN A 106 14.85 7.15 -16.57
CA GLN A 106 14.06 6.02 -17.08
C GLN A 106 12.95 5.66 -16.09
N LEU A 107 11.71 5.78 -16.54
CA LEU A 107 10.49 5.33 -15.86
C LEU A 107 9.71 4.48 -16.87
N ASP A 108 9.30 3.27 -16.46
CA ASP A 108 8.50 2.37 -17.32
C ASP A 108 7.16 2.05 -16.67
N ILE A 109 7.18 1.55 -15.44
CA ILE A 109 6.00 1.20 -14.65
C ILE A 109 6.01 2.03 -13.36
N ILE A 110 4.88 2.66 -13.04
CA ILE A 110 4.74 3.52 -11.87
C ILE A 110 3.60 3.00 -11.01
N GLU A 111 3.89 2.67 -9.76
CA GLU A 111 2.87 2.45 -8.74
C GLU A 111 2.52 3.77 -8.05
N LEU A 112 1.22 4.06 -7.92
CA LEU A 112 0.72 5.29 -7.30
C LEU A 112 -0.28 4.98 -6.18
N PRO A 113 -0.16 5.62 -5.01
CA PRO A 113 -1.22 5.57 -4.01
C PRO A 113 -2.43 6.37 -4.51
N TYR A 114 -3.60 6.07 -3.95
CA TYR A 114 -4.88 6.64 -4.35
C TYR A 114 -4.82 8.15 -4.63
N THR A 115 -4.47 8.98 -3.64
CA THR A 115 -4.53 10.46 -3.73
C THR A 115 -3.59 11.09 -4.75
N ASN A 116 -2.62 10.35 -5.29
CA ASN A 116 -1.57 10.87 -6.16
C ASN A 116 -1.77 10.55 -7.65
N TYR A 117 -2.81 9.78 -7.99
CA TYR A 117 -3.07 9.33 -9.35
C TYR A 117 -3.45 10.46 -10.32
N SER A 118 -4.56 11.14 -10.05
CA SER A 118 -5.14 12.08 -11.00
C SER A 118 -4.24 13.27 -11.29
N GLN A 119 -3.46 13.72 -10.31
CA GLN A 119 -2.43 14.76 -10.50
C GLN A 119 -1.43 14.35 -11.57
N ARG A 120 -0.94 13.11 -11.52
CA ARG A 120 0.10 12.58 -12.39
C ARG A 120 -0.43 12.24 -13.78
N ALA A 121 -1.68 11.80 -13.86
CA ALA A 121 -2.40 11.71 -15.13
C ALA A 121 -2.53 13.10 -15.79
N ASP A 122 -2.98 14.12 -15.04
CA ASP A 122 -3.22 15.48 -15.54
C ASP A 122 -1.95 16.16 -16.09
N ILE A 123 -0.81 16.02 -15.40
CA ILE A 123 0.48 16.57 -15.87
C ILE A 123 1.15 15.73 -16.98
N GLY A 124 0.50 14.66 -17.46
CA GLY A 124 1.00 13.83 -18.54
C GLY A 124 2.16 12.89 -18.16
N LEU A 125 2.27 12.51 -16.88
CA LEU A 125 3.27 11.53 -16.45
C LEU A 125 2.90 10.10 -16.90
N LEU A 126 1.61 9.82 -17.08
CA LEU A 126 1.08 8.50 -17.39
C LEU A 126 0.62 8.39 -18.85
N GLU A 127 0.84 7.21 -19.43
CA GLU A 127 0.33 6.83 -20.75
C GLU A 127 -1.17 6.50 -20.67
N PRO A 128 -2.01 6.99 -21.58
CA PRO A 128 -3.38 6.50 -21.74
C PRO A 128 -3.39 5.02 -22.14
N LEU A 129 -4.17 4.20 -21.44
CA LEU A 129 -4.23 2.75 -21.60
C LEU A 129 -5.36 2.30 -22.53
N ASP A 130 -6.24 3.21 -22.96
CA ASP A 130 -7.47 2.90 -23.71
C ASP A 130 -7.22 2.07 -24.97
N SER A 131 -6.19 2.40 -25.75
CA SER A 131 -5.83 1.65 -26.97
C SER A 131 -5.31 0.23 -26.69
N TYR A 132 -4.64 0.04 -25.55
CA TYR A 132 -4.18 -1.28 -25.12
C TYR A 132 -5.35 -2.14 -24.63
N ILE A 133 -6.29 -1.52 -23.89
CA ILE A 133 -7.54 -2.17 -23.45
C ILE A 133 -8.37 -2.61 -24.66
N GLU A 134 -8.52 -1.73 -25.66
CA GLU A 134 -9.24 -2.03 -26.91
C GLU A 134 -8.56 -3.19 -27.67
N LYS A 135 -7.22 -3.17 -27.76
CA LYS A 135 -6.42 -4.23 -28.39
C LYS A 135 -6.56 -5.58 -27.69
N ASP A 136 -6.61 -5.60 -26.36
CA ASP A 136 -6.82 -6.82 -25.57
C ASP A 136 -8.29 -7.30 -25.61
N GLY A 137 -9.23 -6.45 -26.05
CA GLY A 137 -10.61 -6.82 -26.33
C GLY A 137 -11.49 -7.05 -25.09
N TYR A 138 -11.11 -6.52 -23.92
CA TYR A 138 -11.92 -6.58 -22.70
C TYR A 138 -12.63 -5.26 -22.42
N LYS A 139 -13.74 -5.33 -21.68
CA LYS A 139 -14.40 -4.14 -21.11
C LYS A 139 -13.85 -3.87 -19.73
N TYR A 140 -13.44 -2.64 -19.48
CA TYR A 140 -12.80 -2.25 -18.22
C TYR A 140 -13.67 -2.58 -17.01
N GLU A 141 -14.96 -2.28 -17.09
CA GLU A 141 -15.92 -2.45 -16.00
C GLU A 141 -16.22 -3.93 -15.69
N ASP A 142 -15.91 -4.84 -16.62
CA ASP A 142 -16.01 -6.30 -16.40
C ASP A 142 -14.75 -6.85 -15.72
N GLU A 143 -13.64 -6.11 -15.74
CA GLU A 143 -12.34 -6.52 -15.20
C GLU A 143 -12.02 -5.86 -13.85
N TYR A 144 -12.43 -4.61 -13.62
CA TYR A 144 -12.00 -3.84 -12.45
C TYR A 144 -13.19 -3.25 -11.70
N LEU A 145 -13.11 -3.28 -10.36
CA LEU A 145 -14.18 -2.88 -9.46
C LEU A 145 -14.23 -1.36 -9.19
N VAL A 146 -13.22 -0.61 -9.63
CA VAL A 146 -13.08 0.82 -9.38
C VAL A 146 -12.86 1.55 -10.69
N ASP A 147 -13.57 2.66 -10.89
CA ASP A 147 -13.33 3.55 -12.02
C ASP A 147 -12.01 4.30 -11.84
N THR A 148 -11.23 4.38 -12.91
CA THR A 148 -9.95 5.11 -12.95
C THR A 148 -9.92 6.17 -14.03
N LYS A 149 -11.06 6.52 -14.64
CA LYS A 149 -11.11 7.53 -15.69
C LYS A 149 -10.77 8.92 -15.14
N VAL A 150 -9.73 9.52 -15.72
CA VAL A 150 -9.38 10.94 -15.54
C VAL A 150 -9.59 11.60 -16.89
N ASN A 151 -10.48 12.60 -16.97
CA ASN A 151 -10.83 13.26 -18.24
C ASN A 151 -11.21 12.26 -19.35
N ASP A 152 -12.10 11.32 -19.02
CA ASP A 152 -12.61 10.24 -19.90
C ASP A 152 -11.56 9.24 -20.43
N LYS A 153 -10.37 9.18 -19.83
CA LYS A 153 -9.31 8.24 -20.21
C LYS A 153 -8.78 7.46 -19.02
N ILE A 154 -8.35 6.22 -19.27
CA ILE A 154 -7.77 5.35 -18.25
C ILE A 154 -6.25 5.50 -18.31
N TYR A 155 -5.62 5.96 -17.24
CA TYR A 155 -4.16 6.14 -17.16
C TYR A 155 -3.46 5.10 -16.26
N ALA A 156 -4.23 4.35 -15.48
CA ALA A 156 -3.74 3.27 -14.64
C ALA A 156 -4.82 2.21 -14.40
N LEU A 157 -4.38 0.99 -14.11
CA LEU A 157 -5.23 -0.11 -13.68
C LEU A 157 -5.10 -0.25 -12.14
N PRO A 158 -6.20 -0.49 -11.40
CA PRO A 158 -6.12 -0.68 -9.95
C PRO A 158 -5.54 -2.06 -9.63
N SER A 159 -4.41 -2.11 -8.93
CA SER A 159 -3.80 -3.36 -8.46
C SER A 159 -4.54 -3.91 -7.24
N SER A 160 -4.70 -3.08 -6.21
CA SER A 160 -5.34 -3.45 -4.95
C SER A 160 -6.55 -2.57 -4.63
N MET A 161 -7.41 -3.03 -3.72
CA MET A 161 -8.50 -2.26 -3.15
C MET A 161 -8.38 -2.28 -1.64
N GLN A 162 -7.63 -1.31 -1.11
CA GLN A 162 -7.40 -1.24 0.32
C GLN A 162 -8.70 -0.89 1.04
N ARG A 163 -9.02 -1.68 2.06
CA ARG A 163 -10.13 -1.46 2.99
C ARG A 163 -9.61 -1.35 4.40
N TRP A 164 -10.35 -0.64 5.24
CA TRP A 164 -10.05 -0.46 6.66
C TRP A 164 -11.00 -1.31 7.52
N PHE A 165 -10.47 -1.74 8.65
CA PHE A 165 -11.17 -2.46 9.71
C PHE A 165 -10.44 -2.22 11.04
N VAL A 166 -10.88 -2.87 12.11
CA VAL A 166 -10.21 -2.80 13.42
C VAL A 166 -9.54 -4.14 13.72
N LEU A 167 -8.22 -4.11 13.94
CA LEU A 167 -7.48 -5.24 14.50
C LEU A 167 -7.64 -5.24 16.01
N LEU A 168 -7.89 -6.39 16.61
CA LEU A 168 -8.08 -6.55 18.05
C LEU A 168 -7.14 -7.62 18.60
N ASN A 169 -6.51 -7.34 19.74
CA ASN A 169 -5.77 -8.33 20.50
C ASN A 169 -6.77 -9.27 21.20
N LYS A 170 -6.87 -10.52 20.73
CA LYS A 170 -7.86 -11.48 21.21
C LYS A 170 -7.69 -11.84 22.69
N GLU A 171 -6.44 -11.93 23.15
CA GLU A 171 -6.15 -12.23 24.57
C GLU A 171 -6.63 -11.10 25.49
N MET A 172 -6.50 -9.84 25.07
CA MET A 172 -6.99 -8.70 25.83
C MET A 172 -8.52 -8.60 25.84
N LEU A 173 -9.19 -9.03 24.75
CA LEU A 173 -10.64 -9.18 24.72
C LEU A 173 -11.10 -10.25 25.73
N ASP A 174 -10.46 -11.42 25.70
CA ASP A 174 -10.76 -12.54 26.62
C ASP A 174 -10.53 -12.12 28.09
N GLU A 175 -9.43 -11.41 28.38
CA GLU A 175 -9.12 -10.87 29.72
C GLU A 175 -10.19 -9.87 30.21
N ALA A 176 -10.80 -9.12 29.30
CA ALA A 176 -11.87 -8.17 29.59
C ALA A 176 -13.28 -8.77 29.54
N GLY A 177 -13.41 -10.04 29.15
CA GLY A 177 -14.71 -10.69 28.92
C GLY A 177 -15.51 -10.06 27.77
N LEU A 178 -14.82 -9.50 26.77
CA LEU A 178 -15.43 -8.88 25.60
C LEU A 178 -15.39 -9.85 24.41
N PRO A 179 -16.48 -10.01 23.65
CA PRO A 179 -16.44 -10.74 22.40
C PRO A 179 -15.73 -9.94 21.30
N VAL A 180 -15.35 -10.60 20.20
CA VAL A 180 -14.99 -9.89 18.96
C VAL A 180 -16.26 -9.21 18.42
N PRO A 181 -16.26 -7.88 18.20
CA PRO A 181 -17.48 -7.19 17.80
C PRO A 181 -17.83 -7.48 16.35
N THR A 182 -19.08 -7.89 16.12
CA THR A 182 -19.62 -8.24 14.79
C THR A 182 -20.62 -7.22 14.25
N ASP A 183 -21.21 -6.41 15.13
CA ASP A 183 -22.05 -5.26 14.83
C ASP A 183 -21.86 -4.24 15.97
N TRP A 184 -21.41 -3.03 15.63
CA TRP A 184 -21.00 -2.03 16.62
C TRP A 184 -20.85 -0.61 16.05
N THR A 185 -20.92 0.38 16.93
CA THR A 185 -20.87 1.82 16.66
C THR A 185 -19.57 2.43 17.15
N TRP A 186 -19.24 3.64 16.68
CA TRP A 186 -18.08 4.39 17.19
C TRP A 186 -18.17 4.68 18.70
N LYS A 187 -19.39 4.77 19.23
CA LYS A 187 -19.62 4.84 20.69
C LYS A 187 -19.17 3.55 21.39
N GLU A 188 -19.57 2.40 20.88
CA GLU A 188 -19.16 1.10 21.44
C GLU A 188 -17.65 0.86 21.26
N PHE A 189 -17.04 1.35 20.17
CA PHE A 189 -15.59 1.36 20.03
C PHE A 189 -14.88 2.09 21.18
N MET A 190 -15.36 3.29 21.56
CA MET A 190 -14.82 4.00 22.74
C MET A 190 -15.03 3.22 24.04
N GLU A 191 -16.19 2.59 24.23
CA GLU A 191 -16.47 1.77 25.41
C GLU A 191 -15.55 0.54 25.49
N TYR A 192 -15.25 -0.10 24.36
CA TYR A 192 -14.25 -1.17 24.27
C TYR A 192 -12.87 -0.64 24.61
N ALA A 193 -12.46 0.50 24.06
CA ALA A 193 -11.16 1.10 24.34
C ALA A 193 -11.00 1.40 25.85
N GLN A 194 -12.01 1.96 26.49
CA GLN A 194 -11.96 2.20 27.94
C GLN A 194 -11.79 0.91 28.75
N LYS A 195 -12.54 -0.15 28.42
CA LYS A 195 -12.44 -1.45 29.12
C LYS A 195 -11.11 -2.18 28.89
N LEU A 196 -10.52 -1.99 27.71
CA LEU A 196 -9.26 -2.64 27.33
C LEU A 196 -8.02 -1.89 27.84
N THR A 197 -8.17 -0.62 28.19
CA THR A 197 -7.13 0.18 28.83
C THR A 197 -6.88 -0.32 30.25
N LYS A 198 -5.64 -0.76 30.54
CA LYS A 198 -5.24 -1.23 31.87
C LYS A 198 -3.79 -0.87 32.18
N GLY A 199 -3.45 -0.96 33.46
CA GLY A 199 -2.10 -0.69 33.95
C GLY A 199 -1.78 0.79 34.03
N GLU A 200 -0.59 1.09 34.53
CA GLU A 200 -0.08 2.45 34.73
C GLU A 200 1.42 2.50 34.43
N GLY A 201 1.97 3.69 34.20
CA GLY A 201 3.39 3.87 33.94
C GLY A 201 3.90 2.98 32.80
N THR A 202 4.95 2.20 33.06
CA THR A 202 5.60 1.33 32.07
C THR A 202 4.83 0.05 31.74
N THR A 203 3.82 -0.31 32.53
CA THR A 203 2.95 -1.47 32.26
C THR A 203 1.61 -1.05 31.66
N LYS A 204 1.40 0.25 31.42
CA LYS A 204 0.19 0.74 30.80
C LYS A 204 0.05 0.21 29.38
N ARG A 205 -1.13 -0.35 29.09
CA ARG A 205 -1.62 -0.56 27.73
C ARG A 205 -2.80 0.35 27.46
N TYR A 206 -2.91 0.82 26.23
CA TYR A 206 -4.04 1.59 25.75
C TYR A 206 -5.09 0.67 25.13
N GLY A 207 -6.36 1.07 25.21
CA GLY A 207 -7.45 0.34 24.57
C GLY A 207 -7.42 0.48 23.06
N ALA A 208 -7.01 1.63 22.55
CA ALA A 208 -6.83 1.87 21.13
C ALA A 208 -5.56 2.67 20.86
N TYR A 209 -4.94 2.42 19.71
CA TYR A 209 -3.92 3.31 19.16
C TYR A 209 -4.49 4.05 17.94
N LEU A 210 -4.46 5.37 17.99
CA LEU A 210 -4.90 6.26 16.91
C LEU A 210 -3.66 6.97 16.34
N HIS A 211 -3.21 6.58 15.14
CA HIS A 211 -1.99 7.12 14.53
C HIS A 211 -2.17 8.59 14.12
N ASN A 212 -1.08 9.29 13.80
CA ASN A 212 -1.10 10.68 13.35
C ASN A 212 -1.23 10.86 11.81
N TRP A 213 -1.67 9.83 11.09
CA TRP A 213 -1.93 10.00 9.66
C TRP A 213 -3.20 10.83 9.45
N PRO A 214 -3.32 11.53 8.31
CA PRO A 214 -4.51 12.33 8.07
C PRO A 214 -5.80 11.51 8.08
N ASP A 215 -5.75 10.23 7.67
CA ASP A 215 -6.91 9.33 7.71
C ASP A 215 -7.48 9.16 9.13
N TYR A 216 -6.65 9.27 10.17
CA TYR A 216 -7.12 9.17 11.55
C TYR A 216 -7.96 10.38 11.98
N PHE A 217 -7.70 11.55 11.39
CA PHE A 217 -8.52 12.75 11.60
C PHE A 217 -9.90 12.66 10.94
N GLN A 218 -10.19 11.59 10.19
CA GLN A 218 -11.48 11.36 9.54
C GLN A 218 -12.02 9.91 9.68
N LEU A 219 -11.60 9.12 10.68
CA LEU A 219 -12.02 7.70 10.81
C LEU A 219 -13.54 7.51 10.77
N GLN A 220 -14.31 8.35 11.46
CA GLN A 220 -15.76 8.24 11.41
C GLN A 220 -16.32 8.53 10.00
N MET A 221 -15.74 9.48 9.26
CA MET A 221 -16.17 9.77 7.88
C MET A 221 -15.90 8.60 6.95
N MET A 222 -14.82 7.84 7.19
CA MET A 222 -14.50 6.62 6.43
C MET A 222 -15.61 5.55 6.55
N SER A 223 -16.47 5.65 7.58
CA SER A 223 -17.61 4.76 7.80
C SER A 223 -18.89 5.19 7.05
N LYS A 224 -18.79 6.10 6.07
CA LYS A 224 -19.91 6.56 5.23
C LYS A 224 -19.99 5.80 3.90
N PRO A 225 -21.20 5.61 3.32
CA PRO A 225 -21.38 5.03 1.99
C PRO A 225 -20.80 5.90 0.85
N SER A 226 -20.79 7.22 1.02
CA SER A 226 -20.28 8.20 0.07
C SER A 226 -19.75 9.42 0.82
N GLU A 227 -19.00 10.30 0.14
CA GLU A 227 -18.43 11.51 0.76
C GLU A 227 -17.65 11.16 2.04
N ASN A 228 -16.81 10.10 1.93
CA ASN A 228 -16.08 9.44 3.01
C ASN A 228 -14.61 9.89 3.10
N THR A 229 -14.28 11.01 2.46
CA THR A 229 -12.95 11.65 2.48
C THR A 229 -13.07 13.15 2.77
N PHE A 230 -11.95 13.84 2.97
CA PHE A 230 -11.87 15.30 3.10
C PHE A 230 -12.37 16.09 1.89
N LEU A 231 -12.42 15.46 0.71
CA LEU A 231 -12.97 16.02 -0.50
C LEU A 231 -14.27 15.33 -0.87
N LYS A 232 -15.16 16.11 -1.47
CA LYS A 232 -16.38 15.63 -2.09
C LYS A 232 -16.11 15.03 -3.46
N ALA A 233 -17.09 14.30 -4.01
CA ALA A 233 -16.98 13.74 -5.36
C ALA A 233 -16.76 14.82 -6.45
N ASP A 234 -17.26 16.04 -6.25
CA ASP A 234 -17.04 17.18 -7.15
C ASP A 234 -15.68 17.89 -6.94
N GLY A 235 -14.85 17.37 -6.02
CA GLY A 235 -13.56 17.93 -5.64
C GLY A 235 -13.63 19.08 -4.64
N THR A 236 -14.81 19.53 -4.23
CA THR A 236 -14.93 20.59 -3.22
C THR A 236 -14.66 20.07 -1.80
N SER A 237 -14.48 20.99 -0.85
CA SER A 237 -14.27 20.64 0.55
C SER A 237 -15.46 19.87 1.14
N ASN A 238 -15.14 18.83 1.90
CA ASN A 238 -16.07 18.07 2.74
C ASN A 238 -15.89 18.34 4.24
N ALA A 239 -15.11 19.36 4.60
CA ALA A 239 -14.72 19.61 6.00
C ALA A 239 -15.88 20.03 6.90
N THR A 240 -16.91 20.67 6.34
CA THR A 240 -18.11 21.11 7.06
C THR A 240 -19.09 19.98 7.38
N ASP A 241 -18.78 18.74 6.97
CA ASP A 241 -19.55 17.57 7.39
C ASP A 241 -19.45 17.38 8.93
N PRO A 242 -20.58 17.27 9.65
CA PRO A 242 -20.58 17.14 11.11
C PRO A 242 -19.84 15.89 11.61
N VAL A 243 -19.68 14.86 10.77
CA VAL A 243 -18.93 13.65 11.12
C VAL A 243 -17.43 13.94 11.28
N LEU A 244 -16.88 14.92 10.55
CA LEU A 244 -15.48 15.31 10.75
C LEU A 244 -15.26 15.90 12.16
N LYS A 245 -16.16 16.80 12.57
CA LYS A 245 -16.17 17.38 13.91
C LYS A 245 -16.29 16.29 14.98
N ALA A 246 -17.24 15.38 14.82
CA ALA A 246 -17.44 14.26 15.75
C ALA A 246 -16.20 13.35 15.85
N ASN A 247 -15.48 13.14 14.74
CA ASN A 247 -14.24 12.37 14.74
C ASN A 247 -13.14 13.06 15.56
N LEU A 248 -12.91 14.35 15.35
CA LEU A 248 -11.90 15.10 16.10
C LEU A 248 -12.23 15.11 17.60
N GLU A 249 -13.50 15.33 17.95
CA GLU A 249 -13.98 15.28 19.34
C GLU A 249 -13.77 13.89 19.97
N MET A 250 -14.06 12.81 19.24
CA MET A 250 -13.79 11.43 19.66
C MET A 250 -12.29 11.23 19.94
N MET A 251 -11.41 11.64 19.02
CA MET A 251 -9.96 11.52 19.22
C MET A 251 -9.52 12.26 20.48
N LYS A 252 -9.93 13.51 20.65
CA LYS A 252 -9.57 14.33 21.83
C LYS A 252 -10.06 13.69 23.13
N LYS A 253 -11.30 13.19 23.13
CA LYS A 253 -11.88 12.47 24.27
C LYS A 253 -11.04 11.24 24.64
N MET A 254 -10.72 10.39 23.67
CA MET A 254 -9.97 9.17 23.89
C MET A 254 -8.54 9.43 24.37
N MET A 255 -7.89 10.46 23.84
CA MET A 255 -6.49 10.78 24.15
C MET A 255 -6.33 11.51 25.50
N TYR A 256 -7.24 12.42 25.84
CA TYR A 256 -7.04 13.35 26.96
C TYR A 256 -8.06 13.22 28.10
N GLU A 257 -9.31 12.83 27.82
CA GLU A 257 -10.34 12.73 28.85
C GLU A 257 -10.35 11.35 29.49
N ASP A 258 -10.61 10.30 28.71
CA ASP A 258 -10.69 8.93 29.22
C ASP A 258 -9.35 8.19 29.16
N LYS A 259 -8.37 8.74 28.43
CA LYS A 259 -6.99 8.25 28.30
C LYS A 259 -6.92 6.80 27.82
N SER A 260 -7.91 6.38 27.04
CA SER A 260 -8.00 5.08 26.38
C SER A 260 -7.17 4.98 25.11
N ALA A 261 -6.65 6.10 24.60
CA ALA A 261 -5.65 6.18 23.56
C ALA A 261 -4.41 6.97 24.02
N ASN A 262 -3.28 6.78 23.33
CA ASN A 262 -2.05 7.52 23.58
C ASN A 262 -2.28 9.03 23.43
N MET A 263 -1.62 9.83 24.28
CA MET A 263 -1.60 11.28 24.10
C MET A 263 -0.92 11.65 22.78
N TYR A 264 -1.43 12.68 22.12
CA TYR A 264 -0.97 13.05 20.78
C TYR A 264 0.50 13.53 20.77
N GLU A 265 0.93 14.21 21.83
CA GLU A 265 2.30 14.67 22.01
C GLU A 265 3.29 13.50 22.07
N ASP A 266 2.91 12.37 22.68
CA ASP A 266 3.75 11.18 22.74
C ASP A 266 3.89 10.56 21.36
N ILE A 267 2.80 10.49 20.59
CA ILE A 267 2.80 9.95 19.22
C ILE A 267 3.81 10.69 18.36
N ILE A 268 3.76 12.03 18.36
CA ILE A 268 4.65 12.85 17.53
C ILE A 268 6.08 12.83 18.07
N SER A 269 6.28 13.16 19.35
CA SER A 269 7.61 13.39 19.91
C SER A 269 8.46 12.12 19.93
N GLN A 270 7.83 10.96 20.16
CA GLN A 270 8.50 9.66 20.21
C GLN A 270 8.43 8.92 18.87
N LYS A 271 7.71 9.45 17.88
CA LYS A 271 7.48 8.82 16.57
C LYS A 271 6.94 7.39 16.72
N LEU A 272 5.90 7.24 17.54
CA LEU A 272 5.32 5.94 17.84
C LEU A 272 4.83 5.28 16.55
N ALA A 273 5.41 4.13 16.18
CA ALA A 273 5.01 3.39 15.00
C ALA A 273 3.85 2.44 15.31
N TYR A 274 2.80 2.43 14.48
CA TYR A 274 1.61 1.58 14.70
C TYR A 274 1.94 0.09 14.89
N ARG A 275 2.88 -0.46 14.10
CA ARG A 275 3.32 -1.86 14.22
C ARG A 275 3.88 -2.16 15.60
N ASN A 276 4.70 -1.25 16.14
CA ASN A 276 5.28 -1.40 17.47
C ASN A 276 4.21 -1.29 18.56
N GLN A 277 3.23 -0.41 18.40
CA GLN A 277 2.16 -0.24 19.38
C GLN A 277 1.27 -1.46 19.44
N TYR A 278 0.92 -2.03 18.28
CA TYR A 278 0.02 -3.17 18.21
C TYR A 278 0.72 -4.49 18.56
N PHE A 279 1.75 -4.92 17.83
CA PHE A 279 2.35 -6.27 18.00
C PHE A 279 3.06 -6.49 19.34
N ASN A 280 3.45 -5.43 20.04
CA ASN A 280 3.99 -5.53 21.40
C ASN A 280 2.91 -5.45 22.49
N GLY A 281 1.63 -5.38 22.12
CA GLY A 281 0.51 -5.31 23.08
C GLY A 281 0.46 -4.00 23.85
N LEU A 282 1.00 -2.90 23.31
CA LEU A 282 0.87 -1.57 23.92
C LEU A 282 -0.51 -0.96 23.65
N ALA A 283 -1.19 -1.42 22.59
CA ALA A 283 -2.57 -1.08 22.28
C ALA A 283 -3.40 -2.33 21.95
N ALA A 284 -4.61 -2.40 22.51
CA ALA A 284 -5.51 -3.55 22.30
C ALA A 284 -6.23 -3.51 20.95
N MET A 285 -6.56 -2.32 20.46
CA MET A 285 -7.23 -2.12 19.16
C MET A 285 -6.44 -1.19 18.24
N LEU A 286 -6.49 -1.47 16.95
CA LEU A 286 -5.87 -0.67 15.91
C LEU A 286 -6.80 -0.58 14.68
N PRO A 287 -7.51 0.54 14.46
CA PRO A 287 -8.15 0.82 13.17
C PRO A 287 -7.06 0.96 12.11
N MET A 288 -7.06 0.10 11.08
CA MET A 288 -6.03 0.10 10.04
C MET A 288 -6.52 -0.55 8.75
N GLY A 289 -5.78 -0.35 7.67
CA GLY A 289 -6.01 -1.01 6.40
C GLY A 289 -5.57 -2.47 6.34
N ASP A 290 -6.05 -3.11 5.28
CA ASP A 290 -5.97 -4.55 5.03
C ASP A 290 -4.57 -5.13 4.81
N TRP A 291 -3.57 -4.30 4.51
CA TRP A 291 -2.17 -4.73 4.46
C TRP A 291 -1.68 -5.32 5.81
N MET A 292 -2.33 -4.98 6.93
CA MET A 292 -2.04 -5.55 8.24
C MET A 292 -2.45 -7.01 8.39
N VAL A 293 -3.28 -7.58 7.50
CA VAL A 293 -3.65 -9.01 7.59
C VAL A 293 -2.41 -9.88 7.44
N ALA A 294 -1.62 -9.67 6.39
CA ALA A 294 -0.39 -10.44 6.14
C ALA A 294 0.61 -10.29 7.31
N GLU A 295 0.65 -9.12 7.92
CA GLU A 295 1.56 -8.81 9.03
C GLU A 295 1.06 -9.31 10.38
N SER A 296 -0.20 -9.73 10.51
CA SER A 296 -0.78 -10.21 11.77
C SER A 296 -0.12 -11.50 12.27
N GLY A 297 0.56 -12.25 11.38
CA GLY A 297 1.47 -13.34 11.73
C GLY A 297 2.87 -12.89 12.19
N GLY A 298 3.11 -11.59 12.29
CA GLY A 298 4.41 -10.99 12.58
C GLY A 298 5.19 -10.63 11.31
N THR A 299 6.26 -9.88 11.51
CA THR A 299 7.20 -9.42 10.48
C THR A 299 8.61 -9.93 10.78
N ASP A 300 9.59 -9.58 9.95
CA ASP A 300 11.00 -9.87 10.23
C ASP A 300 11.57 -9.08 11.40
N ALA A 301 11.06 -7.86 11.61
CA ALA A 301 11.51 -6.99 12.69
C ALA A 301 10.72 -7.22 14.00
N ILE A 302 9.45 -7.60 13.92
CA ILE A 302 8.53 -7.62 15.05
C ILE A 302 7.69 -8.92 14.99
N PRO A 303 7.87 -9.88 15.92
CA PRO A 303 7.06 -11.10 15.95
C PRO A 303 5.64 -10.81 16.42
N ALA A 304 4.66 -11.62 15.97
CA ALA A 304 3.32 -11.61 16.54
C ALA A 304 3.27 -12.49 17.79
N ASN A 305 2.92 -11.91 18.93
CA ASN A 305 2.92 -12.61 20.21
C ASN A 305 1.54 -13.16 20.61
N PHE A 306 0.47 -12.57 20.09
CA PHE A 306 -0.92 -12.88 20.40
C PHE A 306 -1.72 -13.12 19.11
N VAL A 307 -2.91 -13.70 19.24
CA VAL A 307 -3.83 -13.86 18.10
C VAL A 307 -4.54 -12.53 17.81
N THR A 308 -4.45 -12.07 16.56
CA THR A 308 -5.21 -10.92 16.05
C THR A 308 -6.58 -11.37 15.56
N ALA A 309 -7.62 -10.77 16.13
CA ALA A 309 -8.98 -10.80 15.61
C ALA A 309 -9.28 -9.55 14.79
N PHE A 310 -10.33 -9.61 13.97
CA PHE A 310 -10.74 -8.54 13.06
C PHE A 310 -12.21 -8.21 13.29
N ALA A 311 -12.53 -6.92 13.29
CA ALA A 311 -13.90 -6.42 13.28
C ALA A 311 -14.07 -5.34 12.21
N PRO A 312 -15.26 -5.20 11.61
CA PRO A 312 -15.51 -4.11 10.66
C PRO A 312 -15.27 -2.74 11.30
N LEU A 313 -14.97 -1.71 10.50
CA LEU A 313 -15.01 -0.34 11.03
C LEU A 313 -16.37 -0.07 11.68
N PRO A 314 -16.42 0.58 12.85
CA PRO A 314 -17.68 0.86 13.52
C PRO A 314 -18.62 1.68 12.63
N LYS A 315 -19.93 1.41 12.68
CA LYS A 315 -20.90 2.17 11.90
C LYS A 315 -21.16 3.54 12.53
N LEU A 316 -21.60 4.49 11.71
CA LEU A 316 -22.15 5.75 12.19
C LEU A 316 -23.54 5.53 12.81
N ASP A 317 -23.92 6.39 13.74
CA ASP A 317 -25.27 6.37 14.31
C ASP A 317 -26.32 6.56 13.19
N GLY A 318 -27.30 5.66 13.15
CA GLY A 318 -28.34 5.64 12.11
C GLY A 318 -27.99 4.82 10.87
N GLU A 319 -26.74 4.39 10.68
CA GLU A 319 -26.38 3.47 9.62
C GLU A 319 -26.68 2.01 9.99
N SER A 320 -27.15 1.24 9.01
CA SER A 320 -27.48 -0.18 9.17
C SER A 320 -26.36 -1.12 8.76
N LYS A 321 -25.32 -0.59 8.10
CA LYS A 321 -24.21 -1.37 7.54
C LYS A 321 -22.88 -0.78 7.99
N HIS A 322 -21.86 -1.63 8.00
CA HIS A 322 -20.47 -1.21 8.16
C HIS A 322 -19.91 -0.80 6.81
N TYR A 323 -19.55 0.47 6.66
CA TYR A 323 -18.83 0.93 5.48
C TYR A 323 -17.34 1.07 5.76
N SER A 324 -16.55 0.84 4.72
CA SER A 324 -15.12 1.17 4.68
C SER A 324 -14.83 1.85 3.35
N PRO A 325 -13.92 2.83 3.30
CA PRO A 325 -13.49 3.39 2.03
C PRO A 325 -12.78 2.30 1.23
N VAL A 326 -12.79 2.49 -0.08
CA VAL A 326 -11.96 1.73 -1.01
C VAL A 326 -10.89 2.67 -1.53
N GLN A 327 -9.64 2.38 -1.16
CA GLN A 327 -8.47 3.15 -1.58
C GLN A 327 -7.63 2.28 -2.52
N PRO A 328 -7.78 2.41 -3.84
CA PRO A 328 -7.00 1.63 -4.76
C PRO A 328 -5.53 2.04 -4.78
N THR A 329 -4.66 1.06 -4.97
CA THR A 329 -3.31 1.33 -5.48
C THR A 329 -3.35 1.21 -7.00
N TYR A 330 -2.76 2.17 -7.69
CA TYR A 330 -2.80 2.27 -9.14
C TYR A 330 -1.47 1.85 -9.76
N MET A 331 -1.54 1.16 -10.89
CA MET A 331 -0.39 0.76 -11.70
C MET A 331 -0.51 1.38 -13.08
N GLY A 332 0.40 2.29 -13.40
CA GLY A 332 0.43 3.02 -14.67
C GLY A 332 1.68 2.73 -15.48
N VAL A 333 1.59 3.01 -16.78
CA VAL A 333 2.74 3.04 -17.69
C VAL A 333 3.22 4.49 -17.79
N ALA A 334 4.52 4.73 -17.67
CA ALA A 334 5.07 6.07 -17.82
C ALA A 334 4.94 6.56 -19.27
N ALA A 335 4.42 7.77 -19.50
CA ALA A 335 4.17 8.33 -20.83
C ALA A 335 5.46 8.45 -21.69
N LYS A 336 6.61 8.62 -21.04
CA LYS A 336 7.94 8.74 -21.67
C LYS A 336 8.68 7.41 -21.81
N SER A 337 8.11 6.28 -21.36
CA SER A 337 8.73 4.97 -21.52
C SER A 337 8.99 4.67 -23.00
N LYS A 338 10.15 4.08 -23.30
CA LYS A 338 10.46 3.55 -24.64
C LYS A 338 9.88 2.15 -24.86
N ASN A 339 9.36 1.52 -23.80
CA ASN A 339 8.97 0.11 -23.75
C ASN A 339 7.49 -0.06 -23.37
N LYS A 340 6.61 0.83 -23.86
CA LYS A 340 5.22 0.96 -23.38
C LYS A 340 4.40 -0.33 -23.48
N GLU A 341 4.52 -1.09 -24.57
CA GLU A 341 3.82 -2.37 -24.75
C GLU A 341 4.28 -3.42 -23.73
N ALA A 342 5.58 -3.51 -23.45
CA ALA A 342 6.12 -4.41 -22.44
C ALA A 342 5.72 -3.96 -21.02
N ALA A 343 5.74 -2.65 -20.76
CA ALA A 343 5.26 -2.07 -19.50
C ALA A 343 3.77 -2.33 -19.28
N TYR A 344 2.93 -2.13 -20.30
CA TYR A 344 1.50 -2.45 -20.25
C TYR A 344 1.27 -3.94 -19.99
N THR A 345 2.05 -4.82 -20.63
CA THR A 345 1.98 -6.27 -20.39
C THR A 345 2.18 -6.59 -18.91
N PHE A 346 3.18 -6.00 -18.26
CA PHE A 346 3.40 -6.15 -16.82
C PHE A 346 2.24 -5.56 -16.00
N VAL A 347 1.81 -4.33 -16.30
CA VAL A 347 0.70 -3.66 -15.57
C VAL A 347 -0.58 -4.49 -15.64
N ARG A 348 -0.95 -4.97 -16.84
CA ARG A 348 -2.14 -5.80 -17.04
C ARG A 348 -2.03 -7.13 -16.31
N TRP A 349 -0.89 -7.81 -16.43
CA TRP A 349 -0.65 -9.07 -15.73
C TRP A 349 -0.70 -8.90 -14.20
N TYR A 350 -0.01 -7.90 -13.66
CA TYR A 350 0.08 -7.68 -12.22
C TYR A 350 -1.28 -7.32 -11.61
N THR A 351 -2.06 -6.46 -12.27
CA THR A 351 -3.38 -6.02 -11.79
C THR A 351 -4.49 -7.05 -11.97
N SER A 352 -4.26 -8.16 -12.68
CA SER A 352 -5.21 -9.26 -12.84
C SER A 352 -4.79 -10.51 -12.07
N GLU A 353 -3.63 -11.05 -12.37
CA GLU A 353 -3.16 -12.33 -11.83
C GLU A 353 -1.99 -12.16 -10.85
N GLY A 354 -1.07 -11.25 -11.17
CA GLY A 354 0.24 -11.18 -10.50
C GLY A 354 0.17 -10.73 -9.05
N LEU A 355 -0.80 -9.89 -8.67
CA LEU A 355 -0.96 -9.46 -7.28
C LEU A 355 -1.20 -10.63 -6.33
N ALA A 356 -1.95 -11.65 -6.76
CA ALA A 356 -2.24 -12.82 -5.92
C ALA A 356 -0.97 -13.59 -5.54
N VAL A 357 0.08 -13.52 -6.36
CA VAL A 357 1.41 -14.10 -6.06
C VAL A 357 2.05 -13.43 -4.86
N SER A 358 1.81 -12.12 -4.66
CA SER A 358 2.35 -11.41 -3.49
C SER A 358 1.76 -11.95 -2.18
N GLY A 359 0.48 -12.36 -2.19
CA GLY A 359 -0.25 -12.78 -0.99
C GLY A 359 -0.33 -11.70 0.09
N ARG A 360 -0.35 -10.41 -0.29
CA ARG A 360 -0.25 -9.30 0.68
C ARG A 360 -1.53 -8.50 0.90
N VAL A 361 -2.22 -8.20 -0.19
CA VAL A 361 -3.34 -7.24 -0.23
C VAL A 361 -4.47 -7.77 -1.09
N PHE A 362 -5.64 -7.17 -0.91
CA PHE A 362 -6.84 -7.54 -1.66
C PHE A 362 -6.81 -6.96 -3.07
N SER A 363 -7.16 -7.77 -4.07
CA SER A 363 -7.06 -7.40 -5.49
C SER A 363 -8.17 -6.44 -5.94
N GLY A 364 -7.82 -5.51 -6.83
CA GLY A 364 -8.78 -4.67 -7.56
C GLY A 364 -9.43 -5.36 -8.76
N TRP A 365 -9.02 -6.60 -9.08
CA TRP A 365 -9.56 -7.39 -10.17
C TRP A 365 -10.92 -7.99 -9.77
N ALA A 366 -11.96 -7.70 -10.55
CA ALA A 366 -13.33 -8.12 -10.30
C ALA A 366 -13.51 -9.65 -10.32
N LYS A 367 -12.63 -10.36 -11.01
CA LYS A 367 -12.66 -11.83 -11.11
C LYS A 367 -11.82 -12.51 -10.02
N SER A 368 -11.22 -11.75 -9.10
CA SER A 368 -10.49 -12.33 -7.98
C SER A 368 -11.42 -13.07 -7.02
N ASP A 369 -11.03 -14.30 -6.66
CA ASP A 369 -11.72 -15.04 -5.61
C ASP A 369 -11.28 -14.51 -4.25
N SER A 370 -12.12 -13.67 -3.64
CA SER A 370 -11.83 -13.04 -2.36
C SER A 370 -11.60 -14.06 -1.23
N SER A 371 -12.29 -15.21 -1.23
CA SER A 371 -12.07 -16.25 -0.22
C SER A 371 -10.72 -16.91 -0.39
N LYS A 372 -10.37 -17.28 -1.62
CA LYS A 372 -9.05 -17.86 -1.92
C LYS A 372 -7.92 -16.87 -1.65
N LEU A 373 -8.15 -15.58 -1.87
CA LEU A 373 -7.17 -14.54 -1.60
C LEU A 373 -6.94 -14.37 -0.09
N ILE A 374 -8.00 -14.42 0.74
CA ILE A 374 -7.84 -14.47 2.20
C ILE A 374 -6.98 -15.67 2.59
N ASP A 375 -7.29 -16.87 2.09
CA ASP A 375 -6.53 -18.08 2.42
C ASP A 375 -5.06 -17.96 1.97
N THR A 376 -4.81 -17.34 0.81
CA THR A 376 -3.45 -17.06 0.30
C THR A 376 -2.70 -16.08 1.20
N ILE A 377 -3.34 -14.97 1.59
CA ILE A 377 -2.73 -13.95 2.45
C ILE A 377 -2.39 -14.54 3.82
N VAL A 378 -3.32 -15.30 4.41
CA VAL A 378 -3.11 -15.97 5.70
C VAL A 378 -1.97 -16.98 5.60
N ALA A 379 -1.93 -17.80 4.55
CA ALA A 379 -0.88 -18.79 4.36
C ALA A 379 0.51 -18.16 4.11
N ALA A 380 0.55 -16.96 3.53
CA ALA A 380 1.78 -16.21 3.30
C ALA A 380 2.30 -15.47 4.55
N ALA A 381 1.46 -15.33 5.59
CA ALA A 381 1.87 -14.71 6.85
C ALA A 381 2.96 -15.52 7.56
N LYS A 382 3.80 -14.85 8.33
CA LYS A 382 4.96 -15.47 9.00
C LYS A 382 4.55 -16.53 10.04
N ASP A 383 3.50 -16.24 10.81
CA ASP A 383 2.83 -17.19 11.69
C ASP A 383 1.31 -17.13 11.46
N PRO A 384 0.77 -17.98 10.56
CA PRO A 384 -0.66 -18.00 10.28
C PRO A 384 -1.53 -18.33 11.50
N SER A 385 -0.98 -18.98 12.54
CA SER A 385 -1.73 -19.33 13.76
C SER A 385 -2.09 -18.10 14.61
N LYS A 386 -1.46 -16.95 14.35
CA LYS A 386 -1.75 -15.68 15.01
C LYS A 386 -2.87 -14.88 14.33
N ILE A 387 -3.49 -15.44 13.29
CA ILE A 387 -4.57 -14.78 12.57
C ILE A 387 -5.88 -15.51 12.85
N ASP A 388 -6.86 -14.82 13.43
CA ASP A 388 -8.21 -15.34 13.56
C ASP A 388 -8.95 -15.25 12.21
N VAL A 389 -8.83 -16.32 11.43
CA VAL A 389 -9.37 -16.42 10.07
C VAL A 389 -10.90 -16.30 10.05
N GLU A 390 -11.60 -16.75 11.10
CA GLU A 390 -13.06 -16.67 11.17
C GLU A 390 -13.52 -15.22 11.27
N SER A 391 -12.95 -14.46 12.21
CA SER A 391 -13.26 -13.04 12.37
C SER A 391 -12.86 -12.21 11.14
N LEU A 392 -11.77 -12.57 10.47
CA LEU A 392 -11.34 -11.95 9.22
C LEU A 392 -12.36 -12.18 8.09
N LYS A 393 -12.75 -13.45 7.86
CA LYS A 393 -13.74 -13.80 6.82
C LYS A 393 -15.08 -13.12 7.09
N TYR A 394 -15.52 -13.11 8.36
CA TYR A 394 -16.72 -12.38 8.77
C TYR A 394 -16.60 -10.90 8.41
N THR A 395 -15.56 -10.22 8.90
CA THR A 395 -15.33 -8.78 8.67
C THR A 395 -15.31 -8.43 7.19
N MET A 396 -14.60 -9.21 6.37
CA MET A 396 -14.50 -8.97 4.93
C MET A 396 -15.84 -9.21 4.19
N SER A 397 -16.67 -10.13 4.69
CA SER A 397 -17.97 -10.45 4.09
C SER A 397 -19.08 -9.47 4.46
N THR A 398 -18.99 -8.83 5.63
CA THR A 398 -20.01 -7.90 6.14
C THR A 398 -19.67 -6.43 5.90
N THR A 399 -18.42 -6.11 5.62
CA THR A 399 -17.99 -4.75 5.28
C THR A 399 -18.46 -4.39 3.87
N VAL A 400 -19.24 -3.32 3.77
CA VAL A 400 -19.69 -2.76 2.51
C VAL A 400 -18.66 -1.74 2.01
N PRO A 401 -18.15 -1.89 0.79
CA PRO A 401 -17.33 -0.86 0.16
C PRO A 401 -18.11 0.46 0.07
N GLY A 402 -17.56 1.52 0.65
CA GLY A 402 -17.98 2.89 0.36
C GLY A 402 -17.56 3.28 -1.06
N ASN A 403 -18.12 4.37 -1.57
CA ASN A 403 -17.75 4.88 -2.89
C ASN A 403 -16.24 5.22 -2.94
N ALA A 404 -15.59 4.86 -4.05
CA ALA A 404 -14.22 5.21 -4.37
C ALA A 404 -14.21 6.15 -5.58
N PRO A 405 -14.45 7.46 -5.38
CA PRO A 405 -14.37 8.39 -6.49
C PRO A 405 -12.94 8.40 -7.05
N VAL A 406 -12.80 8.76 -8.33
CA VAL A 406 -11.47 9.11 -8.84
C VAL A 406 -10.99 10.34 -8.05
N PRO A 407 -9.80 10.33 -7.44
CA PRO A 407 -9.40 11.41 -6.55
C PRO A 407 -9.22 12.70 -7.34
N ALA A 408 -9.54 13.85 -6.76
CA ALA A 408 -9.23 15.12 -7.39
C ALA A 408 -7.70 15.26 -7.59
N LYS A 409 -7.26 16.01 -8.62
CA LYS A 409 -5.82 16.23 -8.90
C LYS A 409 -5.04 16.88 -7.76
N TYR A 410 -5.74 17.51 -6.82
CA TYR A 410 -5.20 18.17 -5.63
C TYR A 410 -5.57 17.45 -4.32
N ALA A 411 -6.03 16.19 -4.40
CA ALA A 411 -6.47 15.44 -3.22
C ALA A 411 -5.38 15.29 -2.15
N ASP A 412 -4.14 15.06 -2.57
CA ASP A 412 -3.00 14.96 -1.65
C ASP A 412 -2.68 16.30 -0.96
N GLU A 413 -2.70 17.40 -1.72
CA GLU A 413 -2.49 18.75 -1.19
C GLU A 413 -3.59 19.09 -0.17
N ALA A 414 -4.86 18.87 -0.52
CA ALA A 414 -5.98 19.10 0.38
C ALA A 414 -5.88 18.25 1.66
N LYS A 415 -5.56 16.96 1.54
CA LYS A 415 -5.36 16.05 2.67
C LYS A 415 -4.27 16.56 3.63
N ASN A 416 -3.18 17.09 3.09
CA ASN A 416 -2.07 17.61 3.89
C ASN A 416 -2.39 18.93 4.61
N THR A 417 -3.33 19.73 4.12
CA THR A 417 -3.77 20.95 4.84
C THR A 417 -4.57 20.68 6.11
N VAL A 418 -5.11 19.47 6.28
CA VAL A 418 -5.93 19.09 7.45
C VAL A 418 -5.08 18.96 8.72
N ILE A 419 -3.88 18.38 8.57
CA ILE A 419 -3.01 18.01 9.70
C ILE A 419 -2.81 19.19 10.67
N PRO A 420 -2.25 20.34 10.26
CA PRO A 420 -1.92 21.40 11.22
C PRO A 420 -3.14 21.91 12.02
N GLU A 421 -4.31 22.04 11.38
CA GLU A 421 -5.53 22.51 12.04
C GLU A 421 -6.12 21.48 13.01
N ALA A 422 -6.08 20.19 12.61
CA ALA A 422 -6.49 19.10 13.49
C ALA A 422 -5.56 19.00 14.71
N GLU A 423 -4.25 19.11 14.51
CA GLU A 423 -3.26 19.11 15.59
C GLU A 423 -3.48 20.26 16.58
N LEU A 424 -3.74 21.48 16.08
CA LEU A 424 -4.05 22.62 16.96
C LEU A 424 -5.26 22.33 17.86
N TYR A 425 -6.32 21.70 17.34
CA TYR A 425 -7.46 21.32 18.15
C TYR A 425 -7.15 20.23 19.17
N ILE A 426 -6.52 19.14 18.72
CA ILE A 426 -6.18 17.99 19.56
C ILE A 426 -5.27 18.43 20.73
N LEU A 427 -4.29 19.29 20.47
CA LEU A 427 -3.37 19.88 21.45
C LEU A 427 -3.99 21.03 22.29
N GLY A 428 -5.28 21.31 22.12
CA GLY A 428 -6.00 22.33 22.89
C GLY A 428 -5.59 23.78 22.60
N LYS A 429 -5.02 24.05 21.42
CA LYS A 429 -4.62 25.39 20.95
C LYS A 429 -5.71 26.09 20.15
N GLN A 430 -6.75 25.36 19.71
CA GLN A 430 -7.87 25.86 18.93
C GLN A 430 -9.17 25.17 19.33
N ASP A 431 -10.31 25.85 19.22
CA ASP A 431 -11.62 25.23 19.37
C ASP A 431 -12.04 24.51 18.08
N VAL A 432 -12.98 23.56 18.21
CA VAL A 432 -13.34 22.67 17.11
C VAL A 432 -14.01 23.40 15.96
N ASP A 433 -14.81 24.45 16.22
CA ASP A 433 -15.54 25.17 15.18
C ASP A 433 -14.58 26.01 14.34
N THR A 434 -13.61 26.67 14.98
CA THR A 434 -12.52 27.35 14.28
C THR A 434 -11.67 26.37 13.47
N THR A 435 -11.37 25.18 14.00
CA THR A 435 -10.66 24.13 13.26
C THR A 435 -11.39 23.69 12.01
N ILE A 436 -12.68 23.40 12.09
CA ILE A 436 -13.47 23.01 10.92
C ILE A 436 -13.50 24.14 9.88
N ALA A 437 -13.69 25.39 10.32
CA ALA A 437 -13.70 26.54 9.43
C ALA A 437 -12.35 26.75 8.72
N ASN A 438 -11.23 26.57 9.43
CA ASN A 438 -9.90 26.69 8.84
C ASN A 438 -9.60 25.54 7.87
N ILE A 439 -9.95 24.29 8.21
CA ILE A 439 -9.79 23.15 7.29
C ILE A 439 -10.58 23.42 6.01
N ASP A 440 -11.84 23.82 6.12
CA ASP A 440 -12.70 24.11 4.97
C ASP A 440 -12.11 25.21 4.08
N LYS A 441 -11.65 26.31 4.71
CA LYS A 441 -10.99 27.42 4.03
C LYS A 441 -9.71 26.98 3.33
N ASN A 442 -8.83 26.23 4.01
CA ASN A 442 -7.55 25.80 3.47
C ASN A 442 -7.75 24.86 2.27
N ILE A 443 -8.71 23.93 2.36
CA ILE A 443 -9.08 23.07 1.23
C ILE A 443 -9.67 23.90 0.08
N ALA A 444 -10.54 24.87 0.37
CA ALA A 444 -11.09 25.76 -0.66
C ALA A 444 -10.01 26.59 -1.37
N GLU A 445 -8.96 27.02 -0.65
CA GLU A 445 -7.79 27.69 -1.24
C GLU A 445 -7.00 26.74 -2.16
N VAL A 446 -6.79 25.48 -1.75
CA VAL A 446 -6.17 24.44 -2.60
C VAL A 446 -6.99 24.21 -3.88
N VAL A 447 -8.30 24.05 -3.76
CA VAL A 447 -9.21 23.89 -4.91
C VAL A 447 -9.08 25.08 -5.87
N LYS A 448 -9.10 26.31 -5.33
CA LYS A 448 -8.97 27.54 -6.12
C LYS A 448 -7.62 27.61 -6.84
N ASN A 449 -6.52 27.23 -6.19
CA ASN A 449 -5.18 27.29 -6.78
C ASN A 449 -4.99 26.26 -7.90
N ASN A 450 -5.77 25.17 -7.89
CA ASN A 450 -5.70 24.08 -8.86
C ASN A 450 -6.84 24.07 -9.89
N GLY A 451 -7.81 24.99 -9.80
CA GLY A 451 -9.01 25.04 -10.66
C GLY A 451 -8.83 25.65 -12.05
N ASN A 452 -7.58 25.75 -12.54
CA ASN A 452 -7.29 26.17 -13.92
C ASN A 452 -7.40 25.00 -14.91
#